data_AF-A0A532E1W9-F1
#
_entry.id   AF-A0A532E1W9-F1
#
_cell.length_a   1.000
_cell.length_b   1.000
_cell.length_c   1.000
_cell.angle_alpha   90.00
_cell.angle_beta   90.00
_cell.angle_gamma   90.00
#
_symmetry.space_group_name_H-M   'P 1'
#
loop_
_entity.id
_entity.type
_entity.pdbx_description
1 polymer ?
#
loop_
_entity_poly.entity_id
_entity_poly.type
_entity_poly.pdbx_seq_one_letter_code
_entity_poly.pdbx_strand_id
1 'polypeptide(L)'
;MVPESRDPQPHDPLAVILDTLGEPTRARLSDGIARLGHRETVVELLEELKTTSAKIFQEAISALPDLDRRVGLEPLVSWLDLAIALALSSGATAIRYLRESPLLLGLLPTESRLPVLRAAQEMAEQDANVALEMVRNAPELLRVAPAADLGAWGGLGEELARVDYVVAVEFLRQSSAVVGLLPWESLRAWVRFGMGLLTQNSLGKPDYLATLEFFRRSPAILGDIEGAPLRAATIDLGALLAARSPQQAVAWMAEAPRLLRAIPDETWRRRVVQYGGLVAERDAEAALAYFRRAPEVLNLLGEGADLQAKFDDWFKGAMEVLAYSVEGARAYFAMETRKALASLEQALNGVALRQVARHLKLFAQALCG
;
A
#
# COMPACT_ATOMS: atom_id res chain seq x y z
N MET A 1 42.05 60.70 30.84
CA MET A 1 41.78 59.48 30.04
C MET A 1 40.74 58.68 30.78
N VAL A 2 39.49 58.82 30.38
CA VAL A 2 38.38 57.96 30.82
C VAL A 2 38.51 56.66 30.03
N PRO A 3 38.42 55.46 30.64
CA PRO A 3 38.40 54.24 29.87
C PRO A 3 37.04 54.18 29.16
N GLU A 4 37.07 54.12 27.83
CA GLU A 4 35.92 53.78 27.00
C GLU A 4 35.34 52.46 27.51
N SER A 5 34.12 52.56 28.06
CA SER A 5 33.23 51.43 28.21
C SER A 5 33.00 50.86 26.81
N ARG A 6 33.64 49.72 26.52
CA ARG A 6 33.21 48.86 25.42
C ARG A 6 31.76 48.48 25.71
N ASP A 7 30.83 49.04 24.95
CA ASP A 7 29.48 48.52 24.88
C ASP A 7 29.56 47.00 24.64
N PRO A 8 28.78 46.18 25.36
CA PRO A 8 28.71 44.76 25.07
C PRO A 8 28.20 44.61 23.63
N GLN A 9 28.98 43.93 22.78
CA GLN A 9 28.52 43.53 21.46
C GLN A 9 27.15 42.86 21.63
N PRO A 10 26.15 43.17 20.77
CA PRO A 10 24.89 42.47 20.81
C PRO A 10 25.20 40.97 20.64
N HIS A 11 24.99 40.20 21.70
CA HIS A 11 25.19 38.77 21.69
C HIS A 11 24.27 38.20 20.61
N ASP A 12 24.86 37.66 19.55
CA ASP A 12 24.15 36.99 18.48
C ASP A 12 23.31 35.85 19.10
N PRO A 13 21.97 35.97 19.16
CA PRO A 13 21.14 35.00 19.89
C PRO A 13 21.28 33.60 19.31
N LEU A 14 21.47 33.50 18.00
CA LEU A 14 21.69 32.23 17.32
C LEU A 14 23.03 31.60 17.71
N ALA A 15 24.09 32.40 17.83
CA ALA A 15 25.40 31.91 18.26
C ALA A 15 25.39 31.39 19.70
N VAL A 16 24.57 32.00 20.57
CA VAL A 16 24.36 31.54 21.96
C VAL A 16 23.58 30.22 21.98
N ILE A 17 22.52 30.11 21.19
CA ILE A 17 21.73 28.87 21.08
C ILE A 17 22.60 27.69 20.58
N LEU A 18 23.52 27.97 19.67
CA LEU A 18 24.44 26.98 19.08
C LEU A 18 25.74 26.77 19.87
N ASP A 19 25.89 27.33 21.09
CA ASP A 19 27.14 27.29 21.87
C ASP A 19 27.57 25.88 22.28
N THR A 20 26.66 24.91 22.27
CA THR A 20 26.99 23.50 22.50
C THR A 20 27.72 22.86 21.31
N LEU A 21 27.75 23.51 20.15
CA LEU A 21 28.49 23.07 18.97
C LEU A 21 29.90 23.67 18.95
N GLY A 22 30.86 22.94 18.36
CA GLY A 22 32.22 23.46 18.19
C GLY A 22 32.26 24.72 17.30
N GLU A 23 33.16 25.66 17.63
CA GLU A 23 33.28 26.98 16.99
C GLU A 23 33.20 26.95 15.45
N PRO A 24 33.96 26.10 14.73
CA PRO A 24 33.92 26.11 13.27
C PRO A 24 32.54 25.74 12.70
N THR A 25 31.84 24.81 13.36
CA THR A 25 30.50 24.37 12.98
C THR A 25 29.47 25.45 13.27
N ARG A 26 29.55 26.07 14.45
CA ARG A 26 28.67 27.18 14.86
C ARG A 26 28.75 28.36 13.90
N ALA A 27 29.97 28.83 13.59
CA ALA A 27 30.18 29.95 12.68
C ALA A 27 29.60 29.66 11.29
N ARG A 28 29.89 28.47 10.74
CA ARG A 28 29.36 28.04 9.45
C ARG A 28 27.83 28.01 9.41
N LEU A 29 27.19 27.44 10.43
CA LEU A 29 25.72 27.38 10.51
C LEU A 29 25.12 28.79 10.65
N SER A 30 25.69 29.62 11.52
CA SER A 30 25.22 30.99 11.76
C SER A 30 25.29 31.85 10.50
N ASP A 31 26.39 31.75 9.75
CA ASP A 31 26.59 32.45 8.47
C ASP A 31 25.69 31.90 7.36
N GLY A 32 25.47 30.58 7.33
CA GLY A 32 24.58 29.93 6.37
C GLY A 32 23.13 30.34 6.58
N ILE A 33 22.64 30.30 7.83
CA ILE A 33 21.28 30.71 8.21
C ILE A 33 21.08 32.22 7.93
N ALA A 34 22.07 33.05 8.25
CA ALA A 34 22.01 34.48 7.96
C ALA A 34 21.91 34.78 6.45
N ARG A 35 22.66 34.05 5.62
CA ARG A 35 22.61 34.20 4.15
C ARG A 35 21.26 33.83 3.54
N LEU A 36 20.54 32.89 4.16
CA LEU A 36 19.18 32.53 3.73
C LEU A 36 18.11 33.51 4.24
N GLY A 37 18.47 34.47 5.10
CA GLY A 37 17.51 35.43 5.67
C GLY A 37 16.56 34.81 6.70
N HIS A 38 16.88 33.64 7.24
CA HIS A 38 16.02 32.90 8.18
C HIS A 38 16.44 33.02 9.65
N ARG A 39 17.36 33.94 9.96
CA ARG A 39 17.96 34.04 11.30
C ARG A 39 16.94 34.21 12.41
N GLU A 40 16.04 35.18 12.28
CA GLU A 40 15.03 35.49 13.31
C GLU A 40 14.07 34.31 13.48
N THR A 41 13.52 33.79 12.39
CA THR A 41 12.62 32.62 12.39
C THR A 41 13.28 31.38 13.01
N VAL A 42 14.54 31.07 12.68
CA VAL A 42 15.22 29.90 13.24
C VAL A 42 15.46 30.06 14.75
N VAL A 43 15.78 31.27 15.22
CA VAL A 43 15.91 31.55 16.66
C VAL A 43 14.57 31.34 17.37
N GLU A 44 13.48 31.87 16.81
CA GLU A 44 12.13 31.71 17.35
C GLU A 44 11.74 30.23 17.46
N LEU A 45 11.89 29.45 16.38
CA LEU A 45 11.54 28.03 16.36
C LEU A 45 12.40 27.19 17.32
N LEU A 46 13.69 27.51 17.46
CA LEU A 46 14.56 26.81 18.40
C LEU A 46 14.21 27.12 19.87
N GLU A 47 13.87 28.37 20.19
CA GLU A 47 13.38 28.72 21.53
C GLU A 47 11.99 28.13 21.81
N GLU A 48 11.12 28.02 20.81
CA GLU A 48 9.85 27.30 20.91
C GLU A 48 10.06 25.80 21.20
N LEU A 49 10.97 25.14 20.46
CA LEU A 49 11.35 23.74 20.74
C LEU A 49 11.90 23.56 22.14
N LYS A 50 12.73 24.51 22.61
CA LYS A 50 13.32 24.48 23.95
C LYS A 50 12.27 24.63 25.03
N THR A 51 11.29 25.50 24.81
CA THR A 51 10.13 25.70 25.69
C THR A 51 9.25 24.46 25.72
N THR A 52 9.03 23.82 24.57
CA THR A 52 8.27 22.57 24.44
C THR A 52 8.98 21.41 25.13
N SER A 53 10.28 21.22 24.87
CA SER A 53 11.11 20.21 25.51
C SER A 53 12.60 20.48 25.31
N ALA A 54 13.30 20.74 26.42
CA ALA A 54 14.76 20.88 26.41
C ALA A 54 15.48 19.68 25.77
N LYS A 55 14.95 18.46 25.92
CA LYS A 55 15.54 17.25 25.31
C LYS A 55 15.42 17.26 23.79
N ILE A 56 14.27 17.64 23.25
CA ILE A 56 14.04 17.70 21.80
C ILE A 56 14.85 18.83 21.20
N PHE A 57 14.92 19.98 21.87
CA PHE A 57 15.82 21.06 21.49
C PHE A 57 17.28 20.61 21.39
N GLN A 58 17.82 19.93 22.41
CA GLN A 58 19.20 19.42 22.37
C GLN A 58 19.41 18.43 21.21
N GLU A 59 18.41 17.60 20.92
CA GLU A 59 18.46 16.68 19.77
C GLU A 59 18.47 17.45 18.44
N ALA A 60 17.66 18.51 18.31
CA ALA A 60 17.63 19.35 17.11
C ALA A 60 18.99 20.01 16.88
N ILE A 61 19.55 20.65 17.91
CA ILE A 61 20.87 21.28 17.86
C ILE A 61 21.96 20.26 17.46
N SER A 62 21.90 19.06 18.03
CA SER A 62 22.85 17.98 17.72
C SER A 62 22.74 17.48 16.28
N ALA A 63 21.54 17.54 15.67
CA ALA A 63 21.29 17.06 14.31
C ALA A 63 21.58 18.12 13.22
N LEU A 64 21.57 19.43 13.55
CA LEU A 64 21.81 20.52 12.59
C LEU A 64 23.08 20.36 11.74
N PRO A 65 24.26 19.95 12.29
CA PRO A 65 25.45 19.78 11.47
C PRO A 65 25.31 18.68 10.41
N ASP A 66 24.56 17.61 10.70
CA ASP A 66 24.32 16.54 9.74
C ASP A 66 23.30 16.95 8.68
N LEU A 67 22.25 17.69 9.08
CA LEU A 67 21.28 18.28 8.17
C LEU A 67 21.96 19.17 7.15
N ASP A 68 22.77 20.14 7.60
CA ASP A 68 23.53 21.04 6.72
C ASP A 68 24.44 20.27 5.77
N ARG A 69 25.16 19.26 6.29
CA ARG A 69 26.10 18.47 5.49
C ARG A 69 25.42 17.66 4.38
N ARG A 70 24.26 17.05 4.65
CA ARG A 70 23.59 16.12 3.73
C ARG A 70 22.56 16.78 2.83
N VAL A 71 21.93 17.82 3.35
CA VAL A 71 20.72 18.42 2.79
C VAL A 71 20.96 19.89 2.45
N GLY A 72 21.72 20.59 3.29
CA GLY A 72 21.83 22.05 3.29
C GLY A 72 20.79 22.69 4.22
N LEU A 73 20.85 24.02 4.32
CA LEU A 73 20.03 24.80 5.27
C LEU A 73 18.72 25.34 4.69
N GLU A 74 18.49 25.18 3.39
CA GLU A 74 17.25 25.63 2.73
C GLU A 74 15.98 25.04 3.37
N PRO A 75 15.89 23.74 3.69
CA PRO A 75 14.69 23.18 4.32
C PRO A 75 14.64 23.37 5.84
N LEU A 76 15.58 24.12 6.44
CA LEU A 76 15.74 24.17 7.90
C LEU A 76 14.48 24.64 8.63
N VAL A 77 13.78 25.66 8.10
CA VAL A 77 12.56 26.19 8.72
C VAL A 77 11.48 25.11 8.76
N SER A 78 11.13 24.51 7.61
CA SER A 78 10.15 23.43 7.54
C SER A 78 10.56 22.18 8.33
N TRP A 79 11.86 21.92 8.45
CA TRP A 79 12.40 20.83 9.27
C TRP A 79 12.16 21.08 10.77
N LEU A 80 12.38 22.31 11.24
CA LEU A 80 12.09 22.68 12.63
C LEU A 80 10.58 22.74 12.91
N ASP A 81 9.78 23.31 12.00
CA ASP A 81 8.32 23.36 12.11
C ASP A 81 7.73 21.96 12.28
N LEU A 82 8.16 20.99 11.46
CA LEU A 82 7.72 19.61 11.60
C LEU A 82 8.18 19.00 12.93
N ALA A 83 9.40 19.27 13.39
CA ALA A 83 9.86 18.79 14.69
C ALA A 83 9.00 19.32 15.85
N ILE A 84 8.59 20.60 15.80
CA ILE A 84 7.67 21.21 16.77
C ILE A 84 6.30 20.53 16.70
N ALA A 85 5.71 20.40 15.50
CA ALA A 85 4.41 19.77 15.30
C ALA A 85 4.38 18.33 15.86
N LEU A 86 5.45 17.56 15.62
CA LEU A 86 5.59 16.22 16.19
C LEU A 86 5.78 16.25 17.71
N ALA A 87 6.52 17.22 18.24
CA ALA A 87 6.80 17.33 19.67
C ALA A 87 5.53 17.63 20.50
N LEU A 88 4.58 18.36 19.93
CA LEU A 88 3.31 18.69 20.57
C LEU A 88 2.45 17.45 20.87
N SER A 89 2.54 16.40 20.07
CA SER A 89 1.77 15.16 20.25
C SER A 89 2.60 13.97 20.72
N SER A 90 3.86 13.85 20.29
CA SER A 90 4.76 12.75 20.65
C SER A 90 6.24 13.15 20.60
N GLY A 91 6.80 13.48 21.77
CA GLY A 91 8.23 13.79 21.89
C GLY A 91 9.16 12.64 21.47
N ALA A 92 8.73 11.37 21.61
CA ALA A 92 9.50 10.22 21.14
C ALA A 92 9.58 10.18 19.61
N THR A 93 8.48 10.53 18.92
CA THR A 93 8.42 10.61 17.46
C THR A 93 9.25 11.78 16.94
N ALA A 94 9.17 12.94 17.58
CA ALA A 94 10.02 14.10 17.25
C ALA A 94 11.52 13.78 17.36
N ILE A 95 11.95 13.09 18.42
CA ILE A 95 13.36 12.67 18.58
C ILE A 95 13.78 11.71 17.45
N ARG A 96 12.93 10.74 17.08
CA ARG A 96 13.22 9.83 15.96
C ARG A 96 13.32 10.60 14.64
N TYR A 97 12.39 11.52 14.39
CA TYR A 97 12.42 12.40 13.24
C TYR A 97 13.73 13.18 13.15
N LEU A 98 14.14 13.89 14.20
CA LEU A 98 15.36 14.70 14.23
C LEU A 98 16.62 13.87 13.96
N ARG A 99 16.67 12.63 14.45
CA ARG A 99 17.80 11.71 14.23
C ARG A 99 17.87 11.13 12.83
N GLU A 100 16.73 10.78 12.27
CA GLU A 100 16.66 10.00 11.03
C GLU A 100 16.55 10.91 9.79
N SER A 101 15.87 12.04 9.92
CA SER A 101 15.53 12.90 8.78
C SER A 101 16.73 13.52 8.04
N PRO A 102 17.87 13.89 8.64
CA PRO A 102 19.02 14.35 7.86
C PRO A 102 19.50 13.32 6.82
N LEU A 103 19.49 12.03 7.20
CA LEU A 103 19.82 10.95 6.27
C LEU A 103 18.71 10.76 5.24
N LEU A 104 17.45 10.64 5.67
CA LEU A 104 16.30 10.38 4.80
C LEU A 104 16.12 11.49 3.75
N LEU A 105 16.18 12.76 4.16
CA LEU A 105 16.11 13.91 3.26
C LEU A 105 17.33 14.01 2.33
N GLY A 106 18.50 13.54 2.78
CA GLY A 106 19.69 13.44 1.96
C GLY A 106 19.57 12.41 0.82
N LEU A 107 18.68 11.41 0.97
CA LEU A 107 18.36 10.44 -0.08
C LEU A 107 17.37 10.97 -1.12
N LEU A 108 16.68 12.08 -0.82
CA LEU A 108 15.69 12.68 -1.71
C LEU A 108 16.34 13.58 -2.77
N PRO A 109 15.73 13.66 -3.98
CA PRO A 109 15.97 14.77 -4.90
C PRO A 109 15.75 16.11 -4.20
N THR A 110 16.54 17.12 -4.57
CA THR A 110 16.54 18.41 -3.85
C THR A 110 15.16 19.07 -3.91
N GLU A 111 14.54 19.03 -5.09
CA GLU A 111 13.20 19.54 -5.38
C GLU A 111 12.07 18.84 -4.58
N SER A 112 12.32 17.64 -4.06
CA SER A 112 11.31 16.85 -3.34
C SER A 112 11.37 17.01 -1.83
N ARG A 113 12.44 17.60 -1.27
CA ARG A 113 12.65 17.70 0.18
C ARG A 113 11.58 18.54 0.87
N LEU A 114 11.34 19.76 0.38
CA LEU A 114 10.30 20.64 0.92
C LEU A 114 8.88 20.06 0.73
N PRO A 115 8.50 19.53 -0.46
CA PRO A 115 7.22 18.84 -0.61
C PRO A 115 6.99 17.70 0.39
N VAL A 116 8.01 16.87 0.66
CA VAL A 116 7.92 15.78 1.65
C VAL A 116 7.72 16.33 3.05
N LEU A 117 8.48 17.36 3.44
CA LEU A 117 8.33 17.99 4.75
C LEU A 117 6.95 18.61 4.95
N ARG A 118 6.42 19.29 3.93
CA ARG A 118 5.08 19.90 3.98
C ARG A 118 3.99 18.85 4.14
N ALA A 119 4.01 17.80 3.32
CA ALA A 119 3.02 16.73 3.43
C ALA A 119 3.12 15.98 4.78
N ALA A 120 4.32 15.78 5.32
CA ALA A 120 4.48 15.23 6.66
C ALA A 120 3.97 16.18 7.76
N GLN A 121 4.11 17.50 7.58
CA GLN A 121 3.57 18.50 8.51
C GLN A 121 2.04 18.50 8.52
N GLU A 122 1.40 18.43 7.36
CA GLU A 122 -0.07 18.28 7.22
C GLU A 122 -0.56 17.01 7.94
N MET A 123 0.17 15.91 7.81
CA MET A 123 -0.14 14.66 8.54
C MET A 123 0.10 14.75 10.05
N ALA A 124 1.07 15.56 10.50
CA ALA A 124 1.42 15.68 11.91
C ALA A 124 0.29 16.33 12.72
N GLU A 125 -0.57 17.13 12.08
CA GLU A 125 -1.80 17.66 12.68
C GLU A 125 -2.79 16.56 13.08
N GLN A 126 -2.76 15.41 12.38
CA GLN A 126 -3.63 14.27 12.65
C GLN A 126 -2.95 13.22 13.54
N ASP A 127 -1.77 12.75 13.16
CA ASP A 127 -1.01 11.75 13.92
C ASP A 127 0.50 11.83 13.63
N ALA A 128 1.30 11.98 14.68
CA ALA A 128 2.75 12.08 14.55
C ALA A 128 3.43 10.85 13.95
N ASN A 129 2.91 9.64 14.20
CA ASN A 129 3.50 8.43 13.65
C ASN A 129 3.27 8.33 12.14
N VAL A 130 2.09 8.74 11.66
CA VAL A 130 1.80 8.81 10.22
C VAL A 130 2.75 9.79 9.53
N ALA A 131 2.92 10.99 10.11
CA ALA A 131 3.87 11.99 9.62
C ALA A 131 5.32 11.49 9.57
N LEU A 132 5.79 10.78 10.60
CA LEU A 132 7.14 10.21 10.58
C LEU A 132 7.29 9.13 9.49
N GLU A 133 6.27 8.30 9.30
CA GLU A 133 6.30 7.24 8.27
C GLU A 133 6.25 7.80 6.85
N MET A 134 5.60 8.96 6.63
CA MET A 134 5.66 9.72 5.38
C MET A 134 7.11 10.07 5.03
N VAL A 135 7.86 10.66 5.98
CA VAL A 135 9.27 11.03 5.78
C VAL A 135 10.15 9.79 5.56
N ARG A 136 9.90 8.71 6.31
CA ARG A 136 10.68 7.45 6.20
C ARG A 136 10.53 6.76 4.85
N ASN A 137 9.32 6.75 4.29
CA ASN A 137 9.01 5.96 3.09
C ASN A 137 9.06 6.79 1.79
N ALA A 138 9.10 8.12 1.89
CA ALA A 138 9.22 8.99 0.72
C ALA A 138 10.44 8.69 -0.19
N PRO A 139 11.66 8.39 0.33
CA PRO A 139 12.79 8.06 -0.54
C PRO A 139 12.54 6.82 -1.40
N GLU A 140 12.01 5.74 -0.81
CA GLU A 140 11.73 4.51 -1.56
C GLU A 140 10.59 4.69 -2.56
N LEU A 141 9.54 5.45 -2.21
CA LEU A 141 8.48 5.78 -3.14
C LEU A 141 9.01 6.55 -4.36
N LEU A 142 9.83 7.58 -4.14
CA LEU A 142 10.36 8.43 -5.20
C LEU A 142 11.41 7.74 -6.09
N ARG A 143 11.85 6.53 -5.72
CA ARG A 143 12.63 5.65 -6.61
C ARG A 143 11.76 4.95 -7.67
N VAL A 144 10.47 4.80 -7.41
CA VAL A 144 9.53 4.02 -8.25
C VAL A 144 8.36 4.83 -8.80
N ALA A 145 8.12 6.03 -8.29
CA ALA A 145 7.09 6.96 -8.73
C ALA A 145 7.63 8.38 -8.96
N PRO A 146 7.03 9.16 -9.87
CA PRO A 146 7.40 10.55 -10.09
C PRO A 146 7.01 11.43 -8.90
N ALA A 147 7.76 12.51 -8.67
CA ALA A 147 7.50 13.44 -7.56
C ALA A 147 6.11 14.10 -7.61
N ALA A 148 5.51 14.21 -8.80
CA ALA A 148 4.15 14.73 -8.97
C ALA A 148 3.09 13.91 -8.22
N ASP A 149 3.35 12.62 -7.98
CA ASP A 149 2.44 11.70 -7.32
C ASP A 149 2.52 11.74 -5.79
N LEU A 150 3.49 12.48 -5.22
CA LEU A 150 3.69 12.59 -3.77
C LEU A 150 2.44 13.13 -3.05
N GLY A 151 1.77 14.12 -3.63
CA GLY A 151 0.55 14.69 -3.04
C GLY A 151 -0.61 13.70 -3.02
N ALA A 152 -0.78 12.92 -4.10
CA ALA A 152 -1.81 11.89 -4.17
C ALA A 152 -1.52 10.72 -3.22
N TRP A 153 -0.24 10.35 -3.06
CA TRP A 153 0.19 9.40 -2.04
C TRP A 153 -0.13 9.88 -0.62
N GLY A 154 0.25 11.12 -0.31
CA GLY A 154 0.01 11.74 0.99
C GLY A 154 -1.47 11.81 1.33
N GLY A 155 -2.29 12.26 0.37
CA GLY A 155 -3.74 12.34 0.54
C GLY A 155 -4.39 10.98 0.84
N LEU A 156 -3.91 9.87 0.25
CA LEU A 156 -4.37 8.52 0.61
C LEU A 156 -3.96 8.14 2.04
N GLY A 157 -2.74 8.49 2.46
CA GLY A 157 -2.28 8.30 3.83
C GLY A 157 -3.15 9.04 4.85
N GLU A 158 -3.51 10.29 4.56
CA GLU A 158 -4.43 11.08 5.40
C GLU A 158 -5.85 10.54 5.40
N GLU A 159 -6.38 10.13 4.24
CA GLU A 159 -7.68 9.47 4.14
C GLU A 159 -7.75 8.26 5.08
N LEU A 160 -6.69 7.46 5.11
CA LEU A 160 -6.59 6.29 5.99
C LEU A 160 -6.37 6.68 7.46
N ALA A 161 -5.59 7.74 7.74
CA ALA A 161 -5.30 8.16 9.11
C ALA A 161 -6.56 8.63 9.84
N ARG A 162 -7.50 9.25 9.11
CA ARG A 162 -8.84 9.60 9.63
C ARG A 162 -9.69 8.38 10.00
N VAL A 163 -9.41 7.22 9.42
CA VAL A 163 -10.09 5.95 9.75
C VAL A 163 -9.36 5.26 10.91
N ASP A 164 -8.06 5.03 10.76
CA ASP A 164 -7.18 4.43 11.75
C ASP A 164 -5.70 4.69 11.39
N TYR A 165 -4.93 5.24 12.33
CA TYR A 165 -3.53 5.60 12.08
C TYR A 165 -2.62 4.38 11.82
N VAL A 166 -2.93 3.20 12.37
CA VAL A 166 -2.13 1.98 12.16
C VAL A 166 -2.28 1.52 10.71
N VAL A 167 -3.49 1.64 10.15
CA VAL A 167 -3.76 1.36 8.74
C VAL A 167 -3.00 2.32 7.83
N ALA A 168 -3.00 3.62 8.15
CA ALA A 168 -2.24 4.62 7.40
C ALA A 168 -0.73 4.36 7.43
N VAL A 169 -0.18 4.05 8.61
CA VAL A 169 1.24 3.67 8.78
C VAL A 169 1.58 2.45 7.93
N GLU A 170 0.75 1.40 7.94
CA GLU A 170 0.99 0.20 7.15
C GLU A 170 0.89 0.49 5.64
N PHE A 171 -0.06 1.32 5.21
CA PHE A 171 -0.14 1.79 3.83
C PHE A 171 1.16 2.49 3.39
N LEU A 172 1.64 3.48 4.15
CA LEU A 172 2.85 4.23 3.81
C LEU A 172 4.06 3.30 3.67
N ARG A 173 4.21 2.33 4.58
CA ARG A 173 5.31 1.35 4.56
C ARG A 173 5.29 0.42 3.36
N GLN A 174 4.12 -0.05 2.95
CA GLN A 174 4.01 -1.07 1.89
C GLN A 174 3.80 -0.47 0.50
N SER A 175 3.38 0.79 0.42
CA SER A 175 3.01 1.46 -0.83
C SER A 175 4.13 1.47 -1.88
N SER A 176 5.39 1.71 -1.51
CA SER A 176 6.52 1.73 -2.46
C SER A 176 6.72 0.36 -3.13
N ALA A 177 6.60 -0.73 -2.37
CA ALA A 177 6.68 -2.09 -2.92
C ALA A 177 5.53 -2.39 -3.88
N VAL A 178 4.33 -1.88 -3.60
CA VAL A 178 3.15 -2.07 -4.46
C VAL A 178 3.24 -1.23 -5.74
N VAL A 179 3.66 0.02 -5.63
CA VAL A 179 3.84 0.92 -6.79
C VAL A 179 4.93 0.40 -7.73
N GLY A 180 5.95 -0.29 -7.21
CA GLY A 180 6.92 -1.00 -8.05
C GLY A 180 6.35 -2.18 -8.84
N LEU A 181 5.14 -2.66 -8.51
CA LEU A 181 4.50 -3.83 -9.11
C LEU A 181 3.24 -3.52 -9.92
N LEU A 182 2.57 -2.41 -9.61
CA LEU A 182 1.30 -1.98 -10.19
C LEU A 182 1.45 -0.60 -10.88
N PRO A 183 0.64 -0.32 -11.92
CA PRO A 183 0.47 1.05 -12.39
C PRO A 183 -0.01 1.96 -11.25
N TRP A 184 0.44 3.21 -11.25
CA TRP A 184 0.11 4.20 -10.22
C TRP A 184 -1.41 4.35 -10.01
N GLU A 185 -2.16 4.33 -11.11
CA GLU A 185 -3.62 4.48 -11.14
C GLU A 185 -4.33 3.34 -10.37
N SER A 186 -3.66 2.20 -10.20
CA SER A 186 -4.19 1.04 -9.47
C SER A 186 -3.99 1.15 -7.95
N LEU A 187 -3.23 2.12 -7.46
CA LEU A 187 -2.95 2.27 -6.02
C LEU A 187 -4.24 2.51 -5.22
N ARG A 188 -5.15 3.34 -5.73
CA ARG A 188 -6.46 3.59 -5.07
C ARG A 188 -7.33 2.34 -5.06
N ALA A 189 -7.28 1.51 -6.11
CA ALA A 189 -7.98 0.22 -6.14
C ALA A 189 -7.41 -0.77 -5.11
N TRP A 190 -6.09 -0.78 -4.93
CA TRP A 190 -5.40 -1.56 -3.90
C TRP A 190 -5.81 -1.13 -2.47
N VAL A 191 -5.85 0.18 -2.20
CA VAL A 191 -6.37 0.70 -0.93
C VAL A 191 -7.83 0.32 -0.72
N ARG A 192 -8.69 0.50 -1.74
CA ARG A 192 -10.11 0.11 -1.69
C ARG A 192 -10.28 -1.38 -1.39
N PHE A 193 -9.44 -2.23 -1.97
CA PHE A 193 -9.46 -3.66 -1.65
C PHE A 193 -9.13 -3.87 -0.18
N GLY A 194 -7.98 -3.39 0.31
CA GLY A 194 -7.58 -3.55 1.70
C GLY A 194 -8.66 -3.09 2.69
N MET A 195 -9.26 -1.92 2.44
CA MET A 195 -10.36 -1.38 3.27
C MET A 195 -11.67 -2.15 3.14
N GLY A 196 -11.94 -2.77 1.99
CA GLY A 196 -13.08 -3.67 1.81
C GLY A 196 -12.99 -4.97 2.62
N LEU A 197 -11.83 -5.28 3.20
CA LEU A 197 -11.65 -6.46 4.06
C LEU A 197 -12.06 -6.22 5.52
N LEU A 198 -12.44 -4.99 5.87
CA LEU A 198 -12.80 -4.61 7.23
C LEU A 198 -14.03 -5.38 7.70
N THR A 199 -13.93 -5.97 8.88
CA THR A 199 -15.04 -6.63 9.58
C THR A 199 -15.30 -5.98 10.93
N GLN A 200 -16.32 -6.45 11.65
CA GLN A 200 -16.56 -6.07 13.04
C GLN A 200 -16.09 -7.19 13.97
N ASN A 201 -15.44 -6.82 15.08
CA ASN A 201 -15.13 -7.75 16.15
C ASN A 201 -16.37 -8.06 17.01
N SER A 202 -16.21 -8.91 18.03
CA SER A 202 -17.27 -9.30 18.95
C SER A 202 -17.89 -8.15 19.75
N LEU A 203 -17.25 -6.99 19.78
CA LEU A 203 -17.72 -5.76 20.42
C LEU A 203 -18.36 -4.78 19.43
N GLY A 204 -18.53 -5.17 18.16
CA GLY A 204 -19.08 -4.31 17.10
C GLY A 204 -18.13 -3.22 16.61
N LYS A 205 -16.85 -3.24 17.04
CA LYS A 205 -15.84 -2.27 16.58
C LYS A 205 -15.15 -2.77 15.31
N PRO A 206 -14.64 -1.87 14.45
CA PRO A 206 -13.83 -2.25 13.30
C PRO A 206 -12.64 -3.16 13.68
N ASP A 207 -12.42 -4.22 12.90
CA ASP A 207 -11.27 -5.12 13.00
C ASP A 207 -10.39 -5.02 11.75
N TYR A 208 -9.27 -4.32 11.88
CA TYR A 208 -8.34 -4.03 10.79
C TYR A 208 -7.36 -5.17 10.48
N LEU A 209 -7.42 -6.31 11.18
CA LEU A 209 -6.42 -7.37 11.03
C LEU A 209 -6.28 -7.85 9.58
N ALA A 210 -7.39 -8.10 8.89
CA ALA A 210 -7.37 -8.55 7.50
C ALA A 210 -6.83 -7.48 6.54
N THR A 211 -7.16 -6.20 6.78
CA THR A 211 -6.62 -5.05 6.03
C THR A 211 -5.10 -4.94 6.20
N LEU A 212 -4.60 -5.03 7.43
CA LEU A 212 -3.16 -4.95 7.72
C LEU A 212 -2.39 -6.13 7.11
N GLU A 213 -2.91 -7.35 7.25
CA GLU A 213 -2.31 -8.53 6.61
C GLU A 213 -2.32 -8.43 5.09
N PHE A 214 -3.38 -7.89 4.50
CA PHE A 214 -3.43 -7.63 3.07
C PHE A 214 -2.34 -6.65 2.65
N PHE A 215 -2.18 -5.50 3.31
CA PHE A 215 -1.13 -4.54 2.96
C PHE A 215 0.27 -5.16 3.07
N ARG A 216 0.55 -5.94 4.13
CA ARG A 216 1.86 -6.59 4.32
C ARG A 216 2.17 -7.67 3.29
N ARG A 217 1.18 -8.48 2.93
CA ARG A 217 1.40 -9.70 2.12
C ARG A 217 1.16 -9.47 0.63
N SER A 218 0.35 -8.48 0.27
CA SER A 218 0.01 -8.23 -1.13
C SER A 218 1.20 -7.92 -2.03
N PRO A 219 2.27 -7.19 -1.63
CA PRO A 219 3.43 -7.00 -2.52
C PRO A 219 4.05 -8.33 -2.95
N ALA A 220 4.27 -9.27 -2.01
CA ALA A 220 4.84 -10.57 -2.32
C ALA A 220 3.91 -11.41 -3.22
N ILE A 221 2.61 -11.44 -2.89
CA ILE A 221 1.61 -12.17 -3.68
C ILE A 221 1.51 -11.61 -5.11
N LEU A 222 1.50 -10.29 -5.27
CA LEU A 222 1.46 -9.64 -6.59
C LEU A 222 2.75 -9.88 -7.38
N GLY A 223 3.90 -9.95 -6.69
CA GLY A 223 5.18 -10.34 -7.29
C GLY A 223 5.13 -11.70 -8.00
N ASP A 224 4.37 -12.65 -7.45
CA ASP A 224 4.20 -14.00 -7.99
C ASP A 224 3.23 -14.09 -9.20
N ILE A 225 2.57 -12.98 -9.55
CA ILE A 225 1.68 -12.86 -10.71
C ILE A 225 2.44 -12.19 -11.85
N GLU A 226 2.42 -12.83 -13.02
CA GLU A 226 3.10 -12.35 -14.22
C GLU A 226 2.32 -11.21 -14.91
N GLY A 227 3.00 -10.08 -15.15
CA GLY A 227 2.46 -8.95 -15.93
C GLY A 227 1.69 -7.92 -15.11
N ALA A 228 2.06 -6.64 -15.25
CA ALA A 228 1.42 -5.53 -14.55
C ALA A 228 -0.11 -5.41 -14.82
N PRO A 229 -0.62 -5.60 -16.06
CA PRO A 229 -2.07 -5.55 -16.31
C PRO A 229 -2.85 -6.65 -15.57
N LEU A 230 -2.27 -7.85 -15.46
CA LEU A 230 -2.92 -8.97 -14.76
C LEU A 230 -2.92 -8.77 -13.25
N ARG A 231 -1.86 -8.18 -12.69
CA ARG A 231 -1.82 -7.77 -11.27
C ARG A 231 -2.87 -6.71 -10.96
N ALA A 232 -3.00 -5.69 -11.80
CA ALA A 232 -4.03 -4.66 -11.66
C ALA A 232 -5.44 -5.28 -11.69
N ALA A 233 -5.72 -6.13 -12.68
CA ALA A 233 -7.01 -6.83 -12.77
C ALA A 233 -7.28 -7.76 -11.56
N THR A 234 -6.24 -8.37 -10.99
CA THR A 234 -6.34 -9.18 -9.76
C THR A 234 -6.77 -8.32 -8.57
N ILE A 235 -6.24 -7.10 -8.45
CA ILE A 235 -6.63 -6.14 -7.41
C ILE A 235 -8.05 -5.64 -7.62
N ASP A 236 -8.44 -5.28 -8.84
CA ASP A 236 -9.80 -4.81 -9.14
C ASP A 236 -10.85 -5.88 -8.81
N LEU A 237 -10.60 -7.12 -9.21
CA LEU A 237 -11.44 -8.25 -8.88
C LEU A 237 -11.49 -8.49 -7.37
N GLY A 238 -10.35 -8.42 -6.69
CA GLY A 238 -10.29 -8.56 -5.25
C GLY A 238 -11.10 -7.49 -4.51
N ALA A 239 -11.04 -6.23 -4.95
CA ALA A 239 -11.88 -5.15 -4.43
C ALA A 239 -13.37 -5.42 -4.67
N LEU A 240 -13.72 -5.95 -5.85
CA LEU A 240 -15.11 -6.31 -6.20
C LEU A 240 -15.65 -7.46 -5.32
N LEU A 241 -14.81 -8.46 -5.05
CA LEU A 241 -15.12 -9.56 -4.14
C LEU A 241 -15.27 -9.05 -2.70
N ALA A 242 -14.34 -8.19 -2.23
CA ALA A 242 -14.32 -7.67 -0.87
C ALA A 242 -15.60 -6.90 -0.53
N ALA A 243 -16.13 -6.14 -1.49
CA ALA A 243 -17.40 -5.41 -1.35
C ALA A 243 -18.62 -6.33 -1.08
N ARG A 244 -18.51 -7.64 -1.34
CA ARG A 244 -19.58 -8.63 -1.12
C ARG A 244 -19.23 -9.63 -0.02
N SER A 245 -17.99 -10.12 -0.02
CA SER A 245 -17.46 -11.06 0.96
C SER A 245 -15.96 -10.84 1.15
N PRO A 246 -15.54 -10.22 2.27
CA PRO A 246 -14.15 -10.13 2.68
C PRO A 246 -13.44 -11.49 2.67
N GLN A 247 -14.13 -12.55 3.10
CA GLN A 247 -13.58 -13.90 3.20
C GLN A 247 -13.19 -14.45 1.83
N GLN A 248 -14.06 -14.29 0.82
CA GLN A 248 -13.75 -14.76 -0.54
C GLN A 248 -12.67 -13.90 -1.21
N ALA A 249 -12.59 -12.62 -0.87
CA ALA A 249 -11.54 -11.75 -1.38
C ALA A 249 -10.15 -12.11 -0.80
N VAL A 250 -10.08 -12.47 0.49
CA VAL A 250 -8.86 -13.03 1.10
C VAL A 250 -8.47 -14.36 0.44
N ALA A 251 -9.43 -15.26 0.24
CA ALA A 251 -9.17 -16.53 -0.44
C ALA A 251 -8.69 -16.34 -1.89
N TRP A 252 -9.29 -15.40 -2.62
CA TRP A 252 -8.82 -15.00 -3.95
C TRP A 252 -7.35 -14.57 -3.93
N MET A 253 -6.97 -13.65 -3.04
CA MET A 253 -5.57 -13.21 -2.95
C MET A 253 -4.60 -14.35 -2.62
N ALA A 254 -4.99 -15.27 -1.75
CA ALA A 254 -4.15 -16.42 -1.42
C ALA A 254 -3.97 -17.41 -2.58
N GLU A 255 -4.99 -17.56 -3.44
CA GLU A 255 -5.01 -18.58 -4.49
C GLU A 255 -4.62 -18.06 -5.88
N ALA A 256 -4.79 -16.76 -6.14
CA ALA A 256 -4.65 -16.15 -7.46
C ALA A 256 -3.33 -16.50 -8.17
N PRO A 257 -2.13 -16.40 -7.54
CA PRO A 257 -0.88 -16.73 -8.22
C PRO A 257 -0.84 -18.17 -8.74
N ARG A 258 -1.33 -19.13 -7.93
CA ARG A 258 -1.38 -20.55 -8.31
C ARG A 258 -2.40 -20.80 -9.42
N LEU A 259 -3.60 -20.24 -9.29
CA LEU A 259 -4.69 -20.44 -10.26
C LEU A 259 -4.34 -19.83 -11.62
N LEU A 260 -3.76 -18.62 -11.64
CA LEU A 260 -3.39 -17.94 -12.88
C LEU A 260 -2.20 -18.62 -13.58
N ARG A 261 -1.24 -19.18 -12.82
CA ARG A 261 -0.12 -19.94 -13.40
C ARG A 261 -0.55 -21.24 -14.05
N ALA A 262 -1.66 -21.84 -13.60
CA ALA A 262 -2.22 -23.05 -14.19
C ALA A 262 -2.94 -22.80 -15.53
N ILE A 263 -3.08 -21.55 -15.96
CA ILE A 263 -3.73 -21.16 -17.21
C ILE A 263 -2.64 -20.94 -18.28
N PRO A 264 -2.80 -21.53 -19.48
CA PRO A 264 -1.70 -21.75 -20.44
C PRO A 264 -1.04 -20.48 -20.97
N ASP A 265 -1.82 -19.42 -21.24
CA ASP A 265 -1.29 -18.18 -21.79
C ASP A 265 -1.95 -16.91 -21.23
N GLU A 266 -1.34 -15.76 -21.49
CA GLU A 266 -1.80 -14.45 -21.00
C GLU A 266 -3.17 -14.03 -21.55
N THR A 267 -3.53 -14.45 -22.76
CA THR A 267 -4.84 -14.16 -23.35
C THR A 267 -5.94 -14.88 -22.59
N TRP A 268 -5.72 -16.15 -22.27
CA TRP A 268 -6.62 -16.92 -21.43
C TRP A 268 -6.66 -16.42 -19.99
N ARG A 269 -5.52 -16.07 -19.38
CA ARG A 269 -5.48 -15.49 -18.02
C ARG A 269 -6.36 -14.25 -17.92
N ARG A 270 -6.21 -13.31 -18.87
CA ARG A 270 -7.03 -12.09 -18.92
C ARG A 270 -8.50 -12.40 -19.12
N ARG A 271 -8.85 -13.31 -20.03
CA ARG A 271 -10.23 -13.70 -20.26
C ARG A 271 -10.88 -14.32 -19.02
N VAL A 272 -10.18 -15.24 -18.35
CA VAL A 272 -10.67 -15.88 -17.13
C VAL A 272 -10.90 -14.85 -16.04
N VAL A 273 -9.97 -13.89 -15.84
CA VAL A 273 -10.16 -12.79 -14.88
C VAL A 273 -11.36 -11.91 -15.24
N GLN A 274 -11.54 -11.56 -16.53
CA GLN A 274 -12.68 -10.77 -17.00
C GLN A 274 -14.02 -11.49 -16.74
N TYR A 275 -14.12 -12.77 -17.09
CA TYR A 275 -15.32 -13.57 -16.88
C TYR A 275 -15.63 -13.75 -15.40
N GLY A 276 -14.62 -14.02 -14.58
CA GLY A 276 -14.82 -14.09 -13.13
C GLY A 276 -15.21 -12.75 -12.52
N GLY A 277 -14.80 -11.62 -13.10
CA GLY A 277 -15.33 -10.29 -12.77
C GLY A 277 -16.84 -10.20 -12.96
N LEU A 278 -17.37 -10.68 -14.09
CA LEU A 278 -18.82 -10.73 -14.35
C LEU A 278 -19.57 -11.59 -13.33
N VAL A 279 -18.97 -12.70 -12.91
CA VAL A 279 -19.55 -13.55 -11.85
C VAL A 279 -19.51 -12.81 -10.51
N ALA A 280 -18.37 -12.19 -10.18
CA ALA A 280 -18.15 -11.46 -8.92
C ALA A 280 -19.06 -10.24 -8.77
N GLU A 281 -19.54 -9.65 -9.86
CA GLU A 281 -20.58 -8.62 -9.82
C GLU A 281 -21.93 -9.12 -9.27
N ARG A 282 -22.17 -10.43 -9.29
CA ARG A 282 -23.39 -11.05 -8.79
C ARG A 282 -23.15 -11.75 -7.48
N ASP A 283 -22.12 -12.60 -7.40
CA ASP A 283 -21.84 -13.41 -6.22
C ASP A 283 -20.34 -13.74 -6.07
N ALA A 284 -19.79 -13.46 -4.89
CA ALA A 284 -18.36 -13.65 -4.64
C ALA A 284 -17.94 -15.12 -4.51
N GLU A 285 -18.82 -15.97 -3.98
CA GLU A 285 -18.55 -17.39 -3.78
C GLU A 285 -18.61 -18.16 -5.11
N ALA A 286 -19.60 -17.86 -5.95
CA ALA A 286 -19.67 -18.39 -7.31
C ALA A 286 -18.44 -17.98 -8.14
N ALA A 287 -17.97 -16.74 -7.98
CA ALA A 287 -16.78 -16.27 -8.67
C ALA A 287 -15.53 -17.05 -8.25
N LEU A 288 -15.35 -17.28 -6.94
CA LEU A 288 -14.21 -18.07 -6.47
C LEU A 288 -14.31 -19.54 -6.91
N ALA A 289 -15.50 -20.14 -6.89
CA ALA A 289 -15.73 -21.47 -7.44
C ALA A 289 -15.37 -21.53 -8.94
N TYR A 290 -15.76 -20.52 -9.70
CA TYR A 290 -15.37 -20.38 -11.11
C TYR A 290 -13.85 -20.35 -11.28
N PHE A 291 -13.13 -19.50 -10.53
CA PHE A 291 -11.68 -19.40 -10.62
C PHE A 291 -10.95 -20.70 -10.27
N ARG A 292 -11.41 -21.41 -9.24
CA ARG A 292 -10.84 -22.69 -8.84
C ARG A 292 -11.00 -23.77 -9.91
N ARG A 293 -12.05 -23.68 -10.73
CA ARG A 293 -12.38 -24.70 -11.73
C ARG A 293 -11.92 -24.36 -13.15
N ALA A 294 -11.83 -23.07 -13.50
CA ALA A 294 -11.48 -22.62 -14.85
C ALA A 294 -10.18 -23.24 -15.42
N PRO A 295 -9.06 -23.36 -14.67
CA PRO A 295 -7.85 -23.98 -15.20
C PRO A 295 -8.06 -25.45 -15.58
N GLU A 296 -8.78 -26.21 -14.75
CA GLU A 296 -9.08 -27.62 -15.03
C GLU A 296 -10.00 -27.77 -16.24
N VAL A 297 -11.02 -26.92 -16.36
CA VAL A 297 -11.93 -26.93 -17.52
C VAL A 297 -11.15 -26.64 -18.81
N LEU A 298 -10.29 -25.63 -18.82
CA LEU A 298 -9.44 -25.34 -19.98
C LEU A 298 -8.55 -26.53 -20.35
N ASN A 299 -7.91 -27.15 -19.37
CA ASN A 299 -7.07 -28.32 -19.59
C ASN A 299 -7.87 -29.52 -20.14
N LEU A 300 -9.11 -29.73 -19.67
CA LEU A 300 -9.97 -30.79 -20.17
C LEU A 300 -10.42 -30.53 -21.60
N LEU A 301 -10.81 -29.29 -21.92
CA LEU A 301 -11.22 -28.91 -23.27
C LEU A 301 -10.07 -28.99 -24.29
N GLY A 302 -8.83 -28.97 -23.82
CA GLY A 302 -7.62 -29.19 -24.60
C GLY A 302 -7.22 -27.96 -25.41
N GLU A 303 -6.66 -28.17 -26.59
CA GLU A 303 -6.22 -27.12 -27.51
C GLU A 303 -7.00 -27.21 -28.83
N GLY A 304 -7.19 -26.09 -29.52
CA GLY A 304 -7.83 -26.06 -30.83
C GLY A 304 -8.59 -24.78 -31.13
N ALA A 305 -9.01 -24.62 -32.39
CA ALA A 305 -9.73 -23.43 -32.85
C ALA A 305 -11.12 -23.26 -32.18
N ASP A 306 -11.69 -24.33 -31.61
CA ASP A 306 -13.00 -24.32 -30.96
C ASP A 306 -12.93 -24.23 -29.42
N LEU A 307 -11.73 -24.23 -28.82
CA LEU A 307 -11.53 -24.16 -27.36
C LEU A 307 -12.28 -22.97 -26.76
N GLN A 308 -12.17 -21.81 -27.42
CA GLN A 308 -12.87 -20.61 -27.00
C GLN A 308 -14.38 -20.81 -26.95
N ALA A 309 -14.97 -21.31 -28.03
CA ALA A 309 -16.42 -21.49 -28.12
C ALA A 309 -16.92 -22.47 -27.03
N LYS A 310 -16.21 -23.59 -26.84
CA LYS A 310 -16.51 -24.58 -25.80
C LYS A 310 -16.46 -23.99 -24.39
N PHE A 311 -15.45 -23.18 -24.08
CA PHE A 311 -15.34 -22.53 -22.78
C PHE A 311 -16.42 -21.47 -22.58
N ASP A 312 -16.70 -20.69 -23.63
CA ASP A 312 -17.77 -19.68 -23.62
C ASP A 312 -19.14 -20.31 -23.38
N ASP A 313 -19.42 -21.48 -23.97
CA ASP A 313 -20.67 -22.21 -23.76
C ASP A 313 -20.80 -22.75 -22.32
N TRP A 314 -19.72 -23.31 -21.77
CA TRP A 314 -19.70 -23.72 -20.36
C TRP A 314 -19.97 -22.54 -19.41
N PHE A 315 -19.32 -21.40 -19.68
CA PHE A 315 -19.47 -20.18 -18.90
C PHE A 315 -20.88 -19.60 -19.01
N LYS A 316 -21.44 -19.48 -20.22
CA LYS A 316 -22.81 -19.02 -20.45
C LYS A 316 -23.83 -19.90 -19.74
N GLY A 317 -23.66 -21.23 -19.80
CA GLY A 317 -24.53 -22.17 -19.11
C GLY A 317 -24.57 -21.95 -17.59
N ALA A 318 -23.45 -21.53 -16.99
CA ALA A 318 -23.37 -21.15 -15.59
C ALA A 318 -24.04 -19.79 -15.31
N MET A 319 -23.79 -18.80 -16.17
CA MET A 319 -24.38 -17.45 -16.04
C MET A 319 -25.90 -17.46 -16.20
N GLU A 320 -26.45 -18.33 -17.06
CA GLU A 320 -27.89 -18.59 -17.13
C GLU A 320 -28.44 -19.12 -15.80
N VAL A 321 -27.72 -20.04 -15.14
CA VAL A 321 -28.13 -20.54 -13.82
C VAL A 321 -28.05 -19.42 -12.79
N LEU A 322 -26.96 -18.64 -12.81
CA LEU A 322 -26.75 -17.51 -11.89
C LEU A 322 -27.82 -16.44 -12.00
N ALA A 323 -28.42 -16.25 -13.18
CA ALA A 323 -29.50 -15.31 -13.39
C ALA A 323 -30.78 -15.65 -12.59
N TYR A 324 -30.98 -16.92 -12.22
CA TYR A 324 -32.19 -17.38 -11.51
C TYR A 324 -31.89 -18.06 -10.16
N SER A 325 -30.67 -18.54 -9.91
CA SER A 325 -30.26 -19.16 -8.64
C SER A 325 -28.76 -19.02 -8.39
N VAL A 326 -28.41 -18.31 -7.30
CA VAL A 326 -27.03 -18.14 -6.84
C VAL A 326 -26.46 -19.47 -6.35
N GLU A 327 -27.21 -20.23 -5.55
CA GLU A 327 -26.81 -21.54 -5.05
C GLU A 327 -26.58 -22.53 -6.21
N GLY A 328 -27.47 -22.50 -7.21
CA GLY A 328 -27.32 -23.30 -8.42
C GLY A 328 -26.04 -22.97 -9.18
N ALA A 329 -25.68 -21.69 -9.29
CA ALA A 329 -24.45 -21.26 -9.95
C ALA A 329 -23.19 -21.63 -9.17
N ARG A 330 -23.21 -21.51 -7.83
CA ARG A 330 -22.13 -21.98 -6.96
C ARG A 330 -21.88 -23.47 -7.17
N ALA A 331 -22.94 -24.29 -7.12
CA ALA A 331 -22.86 -25.72 -7.37
C ALA A 331 -22.44 -26.04 -8.82
N TYR A 332 -22.89 -25.25 -9.80
CA TYR A 332 -22.50 -25.41 -11.20
C TYR A 332 -21.00 -25.21 -11.37
N PHE A 333 -20.45 -24.08 -10.91
CA PHE A 333 -19.02 -23.79 -11.00
C PHE A 333 -18.17 -24.73 -10.14
N ALA A 334 -18.70 -25.21 -9.02
CA ALA A 334 -18.07 -26.26 -8.21
C ALA A 334 -18.04 -27.64 -8.92
N MET A 335 -18.78 -27.82 -10.02
CA MET A 335 -19.00 -29.08 -10.76
C MET A 335 -19.81 -30.13 -10.00
N GLU A 336 -20.74 -29.69 -9.16
CA GLU A 336 -21.59 -30.57 -8.33
C GLU A 336 -22.95 -30.87 -8.97
N THR A 337 -23.27 -30.22 -10.10
CA THR A 337 -24.56 -30.41 -10.79
C THR A 337 -24.44 -31.29 -12.03
N ARG A 338 -25.50 -32.06 -12.30
CA ARG A 338 -25.61 -32.82 -13.57
C ARG A 338 -25.54 -31.92 -14.80
N LYS A 339 -26.07 -30.69 -14.71
CA LYS A 339 -26.04 -29.71 -15.82
C LYS A 339 -24.59 -29.29 -16.13
N ALA A 340 -23.79 -29.00 -15.11
CA ALA A 340 -22.38 -28.64 -15.29
C ALA A 340 -21.56 -29.77 -15.91
N LEU A 341 -21.75 -31.00 -15.40
CA LEU A 341 -21.12 -32.19 -15.96
C LEU A 341 -21.54 -32.37 -17.42
N ALA A 342 -22.84 -32.42 -17.73
CA ALA A 342 -23.36 -32.62 -19.08
C ALA A 342 -22.87 -31.56 -20.08
N SER A 343 -22.79 -30.29 -19.67
CA SER A 343 -22.22 -29.22 -20.50
C SER A 343 -20.77 -29.50 -20.87
N LEU A 344 -19.96 -29.96 -19.90
CA LEU A 344 -18.59 -30.35 -20.15
C LEU A 344 -18.50 -31.62 -21.03
N GLU A 345 -19.36 -32.62 -20.82
CA GLU A 345 -19.38 -33.84 -21.67
C GLU A 345 -19.67 -33.52 -23.13
N GLN A 346 -20.64 -32.64 -23.37
CA GLN A 346 -20.98 -32.15 -24.71
C GLN A 346 -19.81 -31.43 -25.36
N ALA A 347 -19.13 -30.56 -24.60
CA ALA A 347 -17.96 -29.83 -25.08
C ALA A 347 -16.75 -30.74 -25.38
N LEU A 348 -16.61 -31.87 -24.66
CA LEU A 348 -15.55 -32.86 -24.85
C LEU A 348 -15.81 -33.84 -26.02
N ASN A 349 -16.82 -33.60 -26.86
CA ASN A 349 -17.23 -34.48 -27.95
C ASN A 349 -17.46 -35.95 -27.51
N GLY A 350 -17.78 -36.19 -26.23
CA GLY A 350 -18.15 -37.51 -25.70
C GLY A 350 -17.03 -38.57 -25.58
N VAL A 351 -15.75 -38.26 -25.84
CA VAL A 351 -14.67 -39.28 -25.85
C VAL A 351 -13.97 -39.43 -24.48
N ALA A 352 -13.78 -38.34 -23.72
CA ALA A 352 -12.95 -38.34 -22.51
C ALA A 352 -13.58 -39.04 -21.28
N LEU A 353 -14.91 -39.18 -21.22
CA LEU A 353 -15.58 -39.68 -20.01
C LEU A 353 -15.43 -41.19 -19.80
N ARG A 354 -15.08 -42.00 -20.81
CA ARG A 354 -14.84 -43.44 -20.60
C ARG A 354 -13.66 -43.70 -19.64
N GLN A 355 -12.70 -42.78 -19.58
CA GLN A 355 -11.54 -42.88 -18.68
C GLN A 355 -11.82 -42.31 -17.28
N VAL A 356 -12.61 -41.23 -17.19
CA VAL A 356 -12.95 -40.59 -15.91
C VAL A 356 -14.09 -41.32 -15.18
N ALA A 357 -15.09 -41.84 -15.90
CA ALA A 357 -16.17 -42.63 -15.33
C ALA A 357 -15.67 -43.89 -14.60
N ARG A 358 -14.55 -44.47 -15.05
CA ARG A 358 -13.93 -45.61 -14.36
C ARG A 358 -13.37 -45.22 -12.99
N HIS A 359 -12.77 -44.04 -12.87
CA HIS A 359 -12.24 -43.53 -11.60
C HIS A 359 -13.36 -43.09 -10.65
N LEU A 360 -14.37 -42.38 -11.16
CA LEU A 360 -15.53 -41.98 -10.36
C LEU A 360 -16.35 -43.18 -9.87
N LYS A 361 -16.46 -44.24 -10.68
CA LYS A 361 -17.10 -45.50 -10.26
C LYS A 361 -16.35 -46.18 -9.13
N LEU A 362 -15.01 -46.18 -9.17
CA LEU A 362 -14.17 -46.72 -8.09
C LEU A 362 -14.27 -45.89 -6.81
N PHE A 363 -14.33 -44.55 -6.91
CA PHE A 363 -14.53 -43.67 -5.76
C PHE A 363 -15.92 -43.83 -5.13
N ALA A 364 -16.98 -43.92 -5.94
CA ALA A 364 -18.33 -44.17 -5.45
C ALA A 364 -18.46 -45.55 -4.79
N GLN A 365 -17.79 -46.58 -5.32
CA GLN A 365 -17.74 -47.91 -4.70
C GLN A 365 -16.93 -47.96 -3.40
N ALA A 366 -15.91 -47.11 -3.26
CA ALA A 366 -15.13 -46.98 -2.02
C ALA A 366 -15.86 -46.17 -0.94
N LEU A 367 -16.71 -45.22 -1.32
CA LEU A 367 -17.54 -44.41 -0.40
C LEU A 367 -18.84 -45.08 0.01
N CYS A 368 -19.35 -46.01 -0.80
CA CYS A 368 -20.54 -46.80 -0.51
C CYS A 368 -20.21 -48.25 -0.09
N GLY A 369 -18.94 -48.52 0.24
CA GLY A 369 -18.49 -49.76 0.86
C GLY A 369 -18.95 -49.87 2.29
#